data_AF-Q84WA8-F1
#
_entry.id   AF-Q84WA8-F1
#
_cell.length_a   1.000
_cell.length_b   1.000
_cell.length_c   1.000
_cell.angle_alpha   90.00
_cell.angle_beta   90.00
_cell.angle_gamma   90.00
#
_symmetry.space_group_name_H-M   'P 1'
#
loop_
_entity.id
_entity.type
_entity.pdbx_description
1 polymer ?
#
loop_
_entity_poly.entity_id
_entity_poly.type
_entity_poly.pdbx_seq_one_letter_code
_entity_poly.pdbx_strand_id
1 'polypeptide(L)'
;MVGALNIMSETGDLCVELPKDDPFYHHKKKFLSCKGLCVKETLNLSGSLSQQLLNAALEKLLHFGRIVNLDKVEVYFGEDACTPAGIYSVRNEISALSWILSLIPVSCKMQTQVDTFEALRAALKGRINEVVGAEKEKARVVDSYRCEKESKLVEWGQDNGVKTKLQIAQIDGYGRGAIASEDLKLGDVALEIPVSSIISEEYVYNSDMYPILETFDGITSETMLLLWTMREKHNLDSKFKPYFDSLQENFCTGLSFGVDAIMELDGTLLLDEIMQAKELLRERYDELIPLLSNHREVFPPELYTWEHYLWACELYYSNSMQIKFPDGKLKTCLIPVAGFLNHSIYPHIVKYGKVDIETSSLKFPVSRPCNKGEQCFLSYGNYSSSHLLTFYGFLPKGDNPYDVIPLDFDVIDDEDIETEFSWTTHMLRGTWLSSNHNIFHYGLPTPLLNYLRKAHGLVHHSETDLWKNLEVEIGVLENLQSTFDDMMQNLGDADSIDRENADWDVKLAMEFKERQRKIVSSILDSCSAGIKLVQESITNPPV
;
A
#
# COMPACT_ATOMS: atom_id res chain seq x y z
N MET A 1 -1.59 -11.65 2.65
CA MET A 1 -2.58 -11.51 3.75
C MET A 1 -2.12 -12.42 4.88
N VAL A 2 -1.61 -11.85 5.98
CA VAL A 2 -1.06 -12.60 7.13
C VAL A 2 -2.23 -13.19 7.92
N GLY A 3 -2.43 -14.51 7.81
CA GLY A 3 -3.51 -15.21 8.49
C GLY A 3 -3.02 -15.79 9.81
N ALA A 4 -3.20 -15.05 10.91
CA ALA A 4 -3.06 -15.65 12.25
C ALA A 4 -4.00 -16.86 12.36
N LEU A 5 -3.48 -17.98 12.88
CA LEU A 5 -4.28 -19.19 13.16
C LEU A 5 -4.99 -19.02 14.50
N ASN A 6 -6.30 -19.25 14.51
CA ASN A 6 -7.14 -19.12 15.70
C ASN A 6 -7.56 -20.49 16.23
N ILE A 7 -7.48 -20.65 17.55
CA ILE A 7 -8.25 -21.66 18.28
C ILE A 7 -8.84 -20.94 19.49
N MET A 8 -10.14 -20.68 19.46
CA MET A 8 -10.87 -20.37 20.69
C MET A 8 -11.13 -21.68 21.42
N SER A 9 -10.61 -21.80 22.64
CA SER A 9 -10.91 -22.93 23.50
C SER A 9 -12.34 -22.82 24.06
N GLU A 10 -12.92 -23.96 24.44
CA GLU A 10 -14.20 -24.02 25.16
C GLU A 10 -14.21 -23.21 26.48
N THR A 11 -13.03 -22.76 26.95
CA THR A 11 -12.81 -21.95 28.16
C THR A 11 -12.99 -20.44 27.96
N GLY A 12 -13.07 -19.94 26.73
CA GLY A 12 -13.22 -18.51 26.43
C GLY A 12 -11.91 -17.71 26.38
N ASP A 13 -10.77 -18.40 26.25
CA ASP A 13 -9.47 -17.77 26.03
C ASP A 13 -9.28 -17.42 24.54
N LEU A 14 -8.68 -16.26 24.27
CA LEU A 14 -8.32 -15.83 22.93
C LEU A 14 -6.84 -16.12 22.67
N CYS A 15 -6.56 -17.03 21.75
CA CYS A 15 -5.20 -17.34 21.32
C CYS A 15 -4.89 -16.66 19.98
N VAL A 16 -3.74 -15.98 19.91
CA VAL A 16 -3.19 -15.36 18.70
C VAL A 16 -1.79 -15.90 18.44
N GLU A 17 -1.49 -16.18 17.17
CA GLU A 17 -0.22 -16.80 16.76
C GLU A 17 0.33 -16.14 15.49
N LEU A 18 1.62 -15.83 15.49
CA LEU A 18 2.36 -15.36 14.33
C LEU A 18 2.60 -16.55 13.38
N PRO A 19 2.12 -16.52 12.12
CA PRO A 19 2.27 -17.63 11.19
C PRO A 19 3.73 -17.91 10.86
N LYS A 20 4.14 -19.18 10.87
CA LYS A 20 5.53 -19.58 10.59
C LYS A 20 5.96 -19.36 9.14
N ASP A 21 4.99 -19.25 8.23
CA ASP A 21 5.18 -18.94 6.81
C ASP A 21 5.18 -17.42 6.53
N ASP A 22 5.12 -16.56 7.56
CA ASP A 22 5.30 -15.13 7.38
C ASP A 22 6.73 -14.83 6.88
N PRO A 23 6.88 -14.10 5.75
CA PRO A 23 8.20 -13.83 5.16
C PRO A 23 9.13 -13.01 6.08
N PHE A 24 8.57 -12.33 7.09
CA PHE A 24 9.30 -11.54 8.08
C PHE A 24 9.19 -12.14 9.48
N TYR A 25 8.92 -13.45 9.61
CA TYR A 25 8.69 -14.14 10.88
C TYR A 25 9.77 -13.83 11.93
N HIS A 26 11.05 -13.90 11.57
CA HIS A 26 12.17 -13.68 12.49
C HIS A 26 12.22 -12.23 13.00
N HIS A 27 12.01 -11.25 12.12
CA HIS A 27 11.97 -9.82 12.48
C HIS A 27 10.76 -9.52 13.37
N LYS A 28 9.57 -9.98 12.99
CA LYS A 28 8.34 -9.79 13.77
C LYS A 28 8.42 -10.48 15.13
N LYS A 29 9.04 -11.66 15.22
CA LYS A 29 9.32 -12.33 16.49
C LYS A 29 10.23 -11.50 17.40
N LYS A 30 11.28 -10.86 16.86
CA LYS A 30 12.14 -9.93 17.61
C LYS A 30 11.30 -8.78 18.18
N PHE A 31 10.49 -8.13 17.34
CA PHE A 31 9.64 -7.02 17.76
C PHE A 31 8.61 -7.42 18.82
N LEU A 32 7.97 -8.58 18.69
CA LEU A 32 7.07 -9.11 19.73
C LEU A 32 7.81 -9.30 21.05
N SER A 33 9.01 -9.90 21.01
CA SER A 33 9.83 -10.12 22.20
C SER A 33 10.22 -8.80 22.88
N CYS A 34 10.53 -7.75 22.13
CA CYS A 34 10.80 -6.41 22.67
C CYS A 34 9.59 -5.78 23.38
N LYS A 35 8.36 -6.19 23.00
CA LYS A 35 7.12 -5.82 23.68
C LYS A 35 6.72 -6.78 24.81
N GLY A 36 7.58 -7.74 25.14
CA GLY A 36 7.30 -8.77 26.15
C GLY A 36 6.23 -9.78 25.71
N LEU A 37 6.07 -9.99 24.41
CA LEU A 37 5.13 -10.94 23.80
C LEU A 37 5.87 -12.11 23.15
N CYS A 38 5.26 -13.29 23.23
CA CYS A 38 5.66 -14.50 22.53
C CYS A 38 5.07 -14.55 21.12
N VAL A 39 5.60 -15.43 20.26
CA VAL A 39 5.02 -15.71 18.93
C VAL A 39 3.61 -16.29 19.00
N LYS A 40 3.27 -16.89 20.15
CA LYS A 40 1.95 -17.39 20.48
C LYS A 40 1.54 -16.81 21.81
N GLU A 41 0.47 -16.04 21.81
CA GLU A 41 -0.08 -15.37 22.98
C GLU A 41 -1.47 -15.91 23.28
N THR A 42 -1.78 -16.07 24.56
CA THR A 42 -3.11 -16.49 25.03
C THR A 42 -3.60 -15.47 26.04
N LEU A 43 -4.72 -14.82 25.72
CA LEU A 43 -5.38 -13.86 26.57
C LEU A 43 -6.59 -14.50 27.23
N ASN A 44 -6.59 -14.51 28.56
CA ASN A 44 -7.77 -14.92 29.30
C ASN A 44 -8.78 -13.78 29.30
N LEU A 45 -9.88 -13.98 28.56
CA LEU A 45 -11.02 -13.08 28.49
C LEU A 45 -12.24 -13.66 29.23
N SER A 46 -12.02 -14.63 30.12
CA SER A 46 -13.09 -15.29 30.86
C SER A 46 -13.54 -14.46 32.06
N GLY A 47 -14.86 -14.23 32.17
CA GLY A 47 -15.49 -13.49 33.27
C GLY A 47 -15.55 -11.96 33.08
N SER A 48 -16.01 -11.26 34.12
CA SER A 48 -16.05 -9.79 34.16
C SER A 48 -14.65 -9.25 34.45
N LEU A 49 -13.98 -8.71 33.44
CA LEU A 49 -12.69 -8.05 33.62
C LEU A 49 -12.87 -6.68 34.30
N SER A 50 -11.94 -6.30 35.17
CA SER A 50 -11.83 -4.90 35.59
C SER A 50 -11.38 -4.04 34.41
N GLN A 51 -11.69 -2.74 34.42
CA GLN A 51 -11.27 -1.82 33.36
C GLN A 51 -9.75 -1.84 33.14
N GLN A 52 -8.96 -2.01 34.21
CA GLN A 52 -7.51 -2.09 34.14
C GLN A 52 -7.04 -3.35 33.37
N LEU A 53 -7.64 -4.51 33.66
CA LEU A 53 -7.31 -5.76 32.98
C LEU A 53 -7.76 -5.74 31.52
N LEU A 54 -8.91 -5.13 31.23
CA LEU A 54 -9.40 -4.96 29.86
C LEU A 54 -8.46 -4.07 29.04
N ASN A 55 -8.01 -2.94 29.60
CA ASN A 55 -7.05 -2.07 28.95
C ASN A 55 -5.71 -2.79 28.71
N ALA A 56 -5.22 -3.56 29.69
CA ALA A 56 -3.99 -4.33 29.53
C ALA A 56 -4.12 -5.41 28.44
N ALA A 57 -5.27 -6.09 28.36
CA ALA A 57 -5.54 -7.08 27.31
C ALA A 57 -5.61 -6.41 25.92
N LEU A 58 -6.27 -5.26 25.82
CA LEU A 58 -6.37 -4.49 24.59
C LEU A 58 -4.99 -4.03 24.11
N GLU A 59 -4.15 -3.47 24.99
CA GLU A 59 -2.80 -3.03 24.63
C GLU A 59 -1.92 -4.19 24.16
N LYS A 60 -2.03 -5.38 24.77
CA LYS A 60 -1.34 -6.59 24.28
C LYS A 60 -1.81 -7.00 22.89
N LEU A 61 -3.13 -7.04 22.68
CA LEU A 61 -3.73 -7.36 21.38
C LEU A 61 -3.32 -6.34 20.30
N LEU A 62 -3.26 -5.06 20.65
CA LEU A 62 -2.84 -3.99 19.74
C LEU A 62 -1.36 -4.14 19.37
N HIS A 63 -0.46 -4.31 20.34
CA HIS A 63 0.95 -4.57 20.05
C HIS A 63 1.14 -5.78 19.14
N PHE A 64 0.45 -6.88 19.44
CA PHE A 64 0.51 -8.08 18.60
C PHE A 64 -0.03 -7.82 17.19
N GLY A 65 -1.22 -7.21 17.10
CA GLY A 65 -1.87 -6.92 15.82
C GLY A 65 -1.06 -6.00 14.94
N ARG A 66 -0.48 -4.94 15.49
CA ARG A 66 0.39 -4.00 14.77
C ARG A 66 1.60 -4.70 14.17
N ILE A 67 2.31 -5.51 14.97
CA ILE A 67 3.52 -6.22 14.54
C ILE A 67 3.22 -7.30 13.48
N VAL A 68 2.14 -8.06 13.65
CA VAL A 68 1.73 -9.09 12.68
C VAL A 68 1.37 -8.47 11.33
N ASN A 69 0.79 -7.27 11.33
CA ASN A 69 0.38 -6.57 10.10
C ASN A 69 1.51 -5.76 9.43
N LEU A 70 2.73 -5.73 9.99
CA LEU A 70 3.85 -5.02 9.35
C LEU A 70 4.17 -5.63 7.97
N ASP A 71 4.35 -4.76 6.99
CA ASP A 71 4.88 -5.09 5.67
C ASP A 71 6.41 -4.90 5.58
N LYS A 72 7.02 -5.15 4.42
CA LYS A 72 8.48 -5.08 4.22
C LYS A 72 9.07 -3.74 4.67
N VAL A 73 8.45 -2.64 4.25
CA VAL A 73 8.93 -1.28 4.56
C VAL A 73 8.76 -1.03 6.05
N GLU A 74 7.59 -1.33 6.60
CA GLU A 74 7.34 -1.13 8.03
C GLU A 74 8.22 -2.02 8.93
N VAL A 75 8.60 -3.22 8.48
CA VAL A 75 9.55 -4.09 9.19
C VAL A 75 10.95 -3.48 9.16
N TYR A 76 11.40 -2.97 8.02
CA TYR A 76 12.74 -2.37 7.87
C TYR A 76 12.92 -1.16 8.80
N PHE A 77 11.92 -0.27 8.83
CA PHE A 77 11.91 0.90 9.72
C PHE A 77 11.33 0.59 11.11
N GLY A 78 11.03 -0.68 11.38
CA GLY A 78 10.25 -1.15 12.53
C GLY A 78 11.01 -1.22 13.84
N GLU A 79 12.29 -0.86 13.92
CA GLU A 79 12.94 -0.78 15.23
C GLU A 79 12.33 0.31 16.13
N ASP A 80 11.72 1.34 15.55
CA ASP A 80 10.87 2.29 16.28
C ASP A 80 9.64 1.61 16.90
N ALA A 81 9.20 0.44 16.40
CA ALA A 81 8.15 -0.36 17.02
C ALA A 81 8.55 -0.88 18.41
N CYS A 82 9.84 -0.97 18.73
CA CYS A 82 10.34 -1.34 20.06
C CYS A 82 10.24 -0.18 21.07
N THR A 83 10.07 1.07 20.61
CA THR A 83 9.86 2.22 21.50
C THR A 83 8.46 2.18 22.13
N PRO A 84 8.24 2.82 23.31
CA PRO A 84 6.91 2.90 23.92
C PRO A 84 5.86 3.56 23.02
N ALA A 85 6.26 4.52 22.18
CA ALA A 85 5.35 5.22 21.27
C ALA A 85 4.96 4.33 20.07
N GLY A 86 5.94 3.68 19.42
CA GLY A 86 5.73 2.96 18.15
C GLY A 86 5.33 3.91 17.01
N ILE A 87 5.78 3.63 15.78
CA ILE A 87 5.38 4.43 14.61
C ILE A 87 4.78 3.49 13.58
N TYR A 88 3.47 3.34 13.64
CA TYR A 88 2.70 2.54 12.71
C TYR A 88 1.95 3.46 11.75
N SER A 89 1.89 3.08 10.48
CA SER A 89 1.05 3.80 9.52
C SER A 89 -0.42 3.73 9.95
N VAL A 90 -1.21 4.72 9.55
CA VAL A 90 -2.67 4.70 9.77
C VAL A 90 -3.30 3.44 9.17
N ARG A 91 -2.80 2.99 8.01
CA ARG A 91 -3.21 1.73 7.39
C ARG A 91 -2.93 0.54 8.31
N ASN A 92 -1.74 0.45 8.91
CA ASN A 92 -1.40 -0.62 9.84
C ASN A 92 -2.30 -0.58 11.09
N GLU A 93 -2.50 0.60 11.68
CA GLU A 93 -3.39 0.79 12.83
C GLU A 93 -4.82 0.29 12.53
N ILE A 94 -5.41 0.74 11.41
CA ILE A 94 -6.75 0.33 10.99
C ILE A 94 -6.80 -1.18 10.71
N SER A 95 -5.75 -1.74 10.11
CA SER A 95 -5.66 -3.18 9.82
C SER A 95 -5.57 -4.03 11.09
N ALA A 96 -4.74 -3.62 12.05
CA ALA A 96 -4.59 -4.24 13.36
C ALA A 96 -5.90 -4.20 14.15
N LEU A 97 -6.53 -3.02 14.24
CA LEU A 97 -7.82 -2.83 14.93
C LEU A 97 -8.93 -3.67 14.30
N SER A 98 -9.00 -3.68 12.96
CA SER A 98 -9.96 -4.51 12.21
C SER A 98 -9.69 -6.00 12.36
N TRP A 99 -8.42 -6.41 12.52
CA TRP A 99 -8.06 -7.80 12.77
C TRP A 99 -8.47 -8.22 14.18
N ILE A 100 -8.14 -7.45 15.20
CA ILE A 100 -8.54 -7.73 16.58
C ILE A 100 -10.07 -7.82 16.68
N LEU A 101 -10.80 -6.90 16.04
CA LEU A 101 -12.27 -6.96 16.07
C LEU A 101 -12.82 -8.26 15.47
N SER A 102 -12.22 -8.75 14.38
CA SER A 102 -12.63 -10.02 13.76
C SER A 102 -12.37 -11.25 14.64
N LEU A 103 -11.53 -11.12 15.68
CA LEU A 103 -11.31 -12.18 16.67
C LEU A 103 -12.41 -12.25 17.74
N ILE A 104 -13.21 -11.19 17.91
CA ILE A 104 -14.19 -11.08 19.00
C ILE A 104 -15.54 -11.68 18.56
N PRO A 105 -16.01 -12.80 19.15
CA PRO A 105 -17.21 -13.51 18.72
C PRO A 105 -18.47 -12.67 18.81
N VAL A 106 -19.25 -12.59 17.73
CA VAL A 106 -20.49 -11.79 17.66
C VAL A 106 -21.52 -12.21 18.72
N SER A 107 -21.54 -13.49 19.11
CA SER A 107 -22.42 -14.03 20.15
C SER A 107 -21.67 -15.00 21.05
N CYS A 108 -21.89 -14.92 22.36
CA CYS A 108 -21.37 -15.88 23.35
C CYS A 108 -22.49 -16.44 24.22
N LYS A 109 -22.34 -17.67 24.73
CA LYS A 109 -23.36 -18.34 25.56
C LYS A 109 -23.38 -17.85 27.02
N MET A 110 -22.30 -17.23 27.49
CA MET A 110 -22.12 -16.77 28.88
C MET A 110 -22.24 -15.25 28.95
N GLN A 111 -23.21 -14.72 29.72
CA GLN A 111 -23.48 -13.27 29.80
C GLN A 111 -22.26 -12.43 30.24
N THR A 112 -21.46 -12.92 31.20
CA THR A 112 -20.27 -12.19 31.68
C THR A 112 -19.16 -12.06 30.63
N GLN A 113 -19.11 -12.98 29.66
CA GLN A 113 -18.21 -12.86 28.50
C GLN A 113 -18.77 -11.89 27.46
N VAL A 114 -20.10 -11.77 27.35
CA VAL A 114 -20.75 -10.80 26.45
C VAL A 114 -20.37 -9.37 26.85
N ASP A 115 -20.49 -9.03 28.12
CA ASP A 115 -20.17 -7.67 28.62
C ASP A 115 -18.70 -7.30 28.37
N THR A 116 -17.78 -8.23 28.63
CA THR A 116 -16.33 -8.06 28.37
C THR A 116 -16.05 -7.84 26.88
N PHE A 117 -16.69 -8.61 25.99
CA PHE A 117 -16.51 -8.44 24.54
C PHE A 117 -17.13 -7.15 24.03
N GLU A 118 -18.29 -6.73 24.55
CA GLU A 118 -18.88 -5.43 24.22
C GLU A 118 -17.99 -4.27 24.65
N ALA A 119 -17.43 -4.33 25.86
CA ALA A 119 -16.48 -3.33 26.35
C ALA A 119 -15.21 -3.27 25.47
N LEU A 120 -14.67 -4.42 25.08
CA LEU A 120 -13.51 -4.48 24.18
C LEU A 120 -13.83 -3.89 22.80
N ARG A 121 -15.01 -4.20 22.23
CA ARG A 121 -15.48 -3.59 20.98
C ARG A 121 -15.64 -2.08 21.09
N ALA A 122 -16.19 -1.60 22.19
CA ALA A 122 -16.36 -0.17 22.42
C ALA A 122 -14.99 0.54 22.49
N ALA A 123 -14.02 -0.04 23.21
CA ALA A 123 -12.66 0.48 23.29
C ALA A 123 -11.95 0.49 21.93
N LEU A 124 -12.07 -0.59 21.14
CA LEU A 124 -11.53 -0.65 19.77
C LEU A 124 -12.14 0.41 18.86
N LYS A 125 -13.46 0.61 18.92
CA LYS A 125 -14.14 1.68 18.16
C LYS A 125 -13.64 3.07 18.57
N GLY A 126 -13.39 3.29 19.86
CA GLY A 126 -12.77 4.51 20.38
C GLY A 126 -11.41 4.78 19.74
N ARG A 127 -10.52 3.77 19.75
CA ARG A 127 -9.18 3.87 19.13
C ARG A 127 -9.23 4.15 17.63
N ILE A 128 -10.15 3.53 16.91
CA ILE A 128 -10.32 3.79 15.48
C ILE A 128 -10.69 5.25 15.22
N ASN A 129 -11.59 5.82 16.03
CA ASN A 129 -11.95 7.24 15.89
C ASN A 129 -10.77 8.18 16.22
N GLU A 130 -9.90 7.82 17.17
CA GLU A 130 -8.68 8.58 17.49
C GLU A 130 -7.70 8.62 16.32
N VAL A 131 -7.46 7.47 15.67
CA VAL A 131 -6.57 7.36 14.49
C VAL A 131 -7.08 8.22 13.33
N VAL A 132 -8.40 8.31 13.17
CA VAL A 132 -9.08 8.98 12.05
C VAL A 132 -9.23 10.48 12.28
N GLY A 133 -9.40 10.93 13.52
CA GLY A 133 -9.53 12.35 13.86
C GLY A 133 -8.32 13.22 13.48
N ALA A 134 -7.21 12.61 13.04
CA ALA A 134 -6.04 13.28 12.50
C ALA A 134 -6.16 13.68 11.01
N GLU A 135 -7.20 13.26 10.29
CA GLU A 135 -7.43 13.62 8.88
C GLU A 135 -7.83 15.11 8.79
N LYS A 136 -6.94 15.94 8.25
CA LYS A 136 -7.10 17.41 8.26
C LYS A 136 -7.94 17.96 7.10
N GLU A 137 -8.16 17.20 6.03
CA GLU A 137 -8.78 17.71 4.81
C GLU A 137 -9.89 16.79 4.31
N LYS A 138 -11.13 17.30 4.26
CA LYS A 138 -12.26 16.57 3.70
C LYS A 138 -12.31 16.77 2.19
N ALA A 139 -12.34 15.68 1.45
CA ALA A 139 -12.52 15.73 0.01
C ALA A 139 -13.87 16.39 -0.35
N ARG A 140 -13.84 17.38 -1.25
CA ARG A 140 -15.01 18.18 -1.62
C ARG A 140 -15.61 17.66 -2.93
N VAL A 141 -16.91 17.37 -2.91
CA VAL A 141 -17.68 17.04 -4.11
C VAL A 141 -17.81 18.28 -5.00
N VAL A 142 -17.56 18.10 -6.30
CA VAL A 142 -17.62 19.13 -7.33
C VAL A 142 -18.92 18.97 -8.12
N ASP A 143 -19.85 19.92 -7.97
CA ASP A 143 -21.18 19.85 -8.57
C ASP A 143 -21.21 20.11 -10.10
N SER A 144 -20.09 20.54 -10.69
CA SER A 144 -20.04 20.96 -12.10
C SER A 144 -20.05 19.79 -13.10
N TYR A 145 -19.63 18.59 -12.69
CA TYR A 145 -19.61 17.41 -13.55
C TYR A 145 -20.71 16.43 -13.16
N ARG A 146 -21.59 16.12 -14.12
CA ARG A 146 -22.64 15.13 -13.94
C ARG A 146 -22.11 13.76 -14.35
N CYS A 147 -21.86 12.91 -13.36
CA CYS A 147 -21.40 11.53 -13.52
C CYS A 147 -22.49 10.61 -14.12
N GLU A 148 -23.06 10.97 -15.29
CA GLU A 148 -24.20 10.26 -15.89
C GLU A 148 -23.82 8.85 -16.35
N LYS A 149 -22.61 8.66 -16.90
CA LYS A 149 -22.14 7.34 -17.34
C LYS A 149 -21.90 6.42 -16.15
N GLU A 150 -21.31 6.96 -15.07
CA GLU A 150 -21.07 6.24 -13.84
C GLU A 150 -22.37 5.93 -13.09
N SER A 151 -23.37 6.82 -13.17
CA SER A 151 -24.72 6.55 -12.65
C SER A 151 -25.36 5.36 -13.37
N LYS A 152 -25.27 5.31 -14.70
CA LYS A 152 -25.73 4.14 -15.49
C LYS A 152 -24.97 2.86 -15.15
N LEU A 153 -23.67 2.96 -14.86
CA LEU A 153 -22.89 1.81 -14.38
C LEU A 153 -23.41 1.33 -13.02
N VAL A 154 -23.70 2.24 -12.09
CA VAL A 154 -24.26 1.87 -10.78
C VAL A 154 -25.63 1.21 -10.92
N GLU A 155 -26.51 1.76 -11.76
CA GLU A 155 -27.82 1.17 -12.09
C GLU A 155 -27.65 -0.24 -12.68
N TRP A 156 -26.80 -0.39 -13.70
CA TRP A 156 -26.46 -1.69 -14.27
C TRP A 156 -25.95 -2.66 -13.21
N GLY A 157 -25.09 -2.20 -12.30
CA GLY A 157 -24.57 -3.00 -11.21
C GLY A 157 -25.71 -3.53 -10.34
N GLN A 158 -26.62 -2.65 -9.91
CA GLN A 158 -27.76 -3.00 -9.07
C GLN A 158 -28.69 -4.00 -9.76
N ASP A 159 -28.97 -3.82 -11.06
CA ASP A 159 -29.74 -4.77 -11.87
C ASP A 159 -29.07 -6.15 -11.98
N ASN A 160 -27.74 -6.20 -11.85
CA ASN A 160 -26.94 -7.42 -11.84
C ASN A 160 -26.56 -7.90 -10.42
N GLY A 161 -27.28 -7.43 -9.39
CA GLY A 161 -27.16 -7.91 -8.01
C GLY A 161 -26.05 -7.25 -7.18
N VAL A 162 -25.37 -6.22 -7.69
CA VAL A 162 -24.45 -5.40 -6.89
C VAL A 162 -25.25 -4.66 -5.81
N LYS A 163 -24.85 -4.83 -4.55
CA LYS A 163 -25.39 -4.04 -3.45
C LYS A 163 -24.39 -2.93 -3.14
N THR A 164 -24.80 -1.68 -3.25
CA THR A 164 -23.94 -0.52 -3.01
C THR A 164 -24.61 0.46 -2.05
N LYS A 165 -23.81 1.00 -1.13
CA LYS A 165 -24.14 2.15 -0.30
C LYS A 165 -23.37 3.39 -0.76
N LEU A 166 -22.76 3.32 -1.93
CA LEU A 166 -21.90 4.34 -2.52
C LEU A 166 -22.52 4.89 -3.80
N GLN A 167 -22.23 6.16 -4.09
CA GLN A 167 -22.53 6.83 -5.34
C GLN A 167 -21.24 7.36 -5.94
N ILE A 168 -21.17 7.47 -7.26
CA ILE A 168 -19.99 8.03 -7.92
C ILE A 168 -20.19 9.54 -8.12
N ALA A 169 -19.15 10.31 -7.80
CA ALA A 169 -19.14 11.76 -7.90
C ALA A 169 -17.79 12.26 -8.42
N GLN A 170 -17.76 13.48 -8.93
CA GLN A 170 -16.53 14.21 -9.17
C GLN A 170 -16.04 14.84 -7.88
N ILE A 171 -14.77 14.67 -7.55
CA ILE A 171 -14.19 15.04 -6.26
C ILE A 171 -12.89 15.81 -6.51
N ASP A 172 -12.78 16.95 -5.85
CA ASP A 172 -11.65 17.87 -6.01
C ASP A 172 -10.32 17.22 -5.60
N GLY A 173 -9.34 17.26 -6.50
CA GLY A 173 -8.03 16.62 -6.33
C GLY A 173 -8.02 15.08 -6.43
N TYR A 174 -9.16 14.43 -6.68
CA TYR A 174 -9.26 12.96 -6.80
C TYR A 174 -9.90 12.49 -8.11
N GLY A 175 -10.40 13.40 -8.93
CA GLY A 175 -11.14 13.03 -10.13
C GLY A 175 -12.48 12.38 -9.77
N ARG A 176 -12.85 11.31 -10.46
CA ARG A 176 -14.07 10.56 -10.14
C ARG A 176 -13.79 9.66 -8.94
N GLY A 177 -14.72 9.62 -7.99
CA GLY A 177 -14.58 8.82 -6.79
C GLY A 177 -15.93 8.40 -6.21
N ALA A 178 -15.89 7.50 -5.23
CA ALA A 178 -17.09 7.01 -4.55
C ALA A 178 -17.37 7.77 -3.24
N ILE A 179 -18.59 8.27 -3.07
CA ILE A 179 -19.08 8.90 -1.84
C ILE A 179 -20.12 8.03 -1.15
N ALA A 180 -20.19 8.09 0.18
CA ALA A 180 -21.19 7.36 0.95
C ALA A 180 -22.58 8.00 0.81
N SER A 181 -23.59 7.21 0.46
CA SER A 181 -24.99 7.66 0.35
C SER A 181 -25.72 7.72 1.70
N GLU A 182 -25.17 7.06 2.71
CA GLU A 182 -25.63 7.01 4.10
C GLU A 182 -24.43 6.93 5.04
N ASP A 183 -24.66 7.11 6.35
CA ASP A 183 -23.60 6.94 7.34
C ASP A 183 -23.23 5.45 7.47
N LEU A 184 -21.97 5.13 7.16
CA LEU A 184 -21.40 3.79 7.28
C LEU A 184 -20.69 3.65 8.63
N LYS A 185 -21.11 2.65 9.40
CA LYS A 185 -20.46 2.28 10.66
C LYS A 185 -19.40 1.23 10.40
N LEU A 186 -18.47 1.14 11.34
CA LEU A 186 -17.46 0.10 11.34
C LEU A 186 -18.06 -1.31 11.15
N GLY A 187 -17.56 -2.02 10.14
CA GLY A 187 -18.00 -3.36 9.76
C GLY A 187 -19.14 -3.38 8.73
N ASP A 188 -19.77 -2.24 8.45
CA ASP A 188 -20.76 -2.16 7.37
C ASP A 188 -20.10 -2.44 6.02
N VAL A 189 -20.81 -3.16 5.16
CA VAL A 189 -20.36 -3.44 3.79
C VAL A 189 -20.76 -2.27 2.90
N ALA A 190 -19.77 -1.50 2.44
CA ALA A 190 -20.00 -0.37 1.54
C ALA A 190 -20.43 -0.83 0.14
N LEU A 191 -19.87 -1.95 -0.30
CA LEU A 191 -20.10 -2.54 -1.62
C LEU A 191 -20.00 -4.07 -1.56
N GLU A 192 -20.92 -4.76 -2.21
CA GLU A 192 -20.95 -6.22 -2.37
C GLU A 192 -21.14 -6.54 -3.86
N ILE A 193 -20.14 -7.17 -4.47
CA ILE A 193 -20.07 -7.47 -5.90
C ILE A 193 -20.25 -8.98 -6.12
N PRO A 194 -21.33 -9.44 -6.79
CA PRO A 194 -21.48 -10.84 -7.19
C PRO A 194 -20.34 -11.27 -8.11
N VAL A 195 -19.89 -12.54 -7.99
CA VAL A 195 -18.84 -13.09 -8.87
C VAL A 195 -19.18 -12.95 -10.36
N SER A 196 -20.46 -13.04 -10.74
CA SER A 196 -20.93 -12.86 -12.12
C SER A 196 -20.69 -11.47 -12.71
N SER A 197 -20.46 -10.47 -11.85
CA SER A 197 -20.21 -9.07 -12.23
C SER A 197 -18.73 -8.70 -12.21
N ILE A 198 -17.86 -9.61 -11.76
CA ILE A 198 -16.40 -9.46 -11.80
C ILE A 198 -15.90 -9.85 -13.19
N ILE A 199 -14.98 -9.07 -13.76
CA ILE A 199 -14.28 -9.40 -15.01
C ILE A 199 -12.98 -10.11 -14.65
N SER A 200 -12.79 -11.33 -15.15
CA SER A 200 -11.63 -12.19 -14.91
C SER A 200 -11.29 -13.04 -16.13
N GLU A 201 -10.19 -13.80 -16.07
CA GLU A 201 -9.73 -14.73 -17.12
C GLU A 201 -10.82 -15.72 -17.61
N GLU A 202 -11.85 -16.00 -16.80
CA GLU A 202 -12.98 -16.87 -17.15
C GLU A 202 -13.72 -16.40 -18.42
N TYR A 203 -13.78 -15.08 -18.69
CA TYR A 203 -14.41 -14.59 -19.92
C TYR A 203 -13.59 -14.92 -21.16
N VAL A 204 -12.27 -15.02 -21.01
CA VAL A 204 -11.41 -15.44 -22.12
C VAL A 204 -11.60 -16.91 -22.40
N TYR A 205 -11.59 -17.75 -21.35
CA TYR A 205 -11.76 -19.20 -21.48
C TYR A 205 -13.08 -19.62 -22.12
N ASN A 206 -14.11 -18.78 -21.99
CA ASN A 206 -15.42 -18.99 -22.61
C ASN A 206 -15.59 -18.27 -23.96
N SER A 207 -14.52 -17.71 -24.51
CA SER A 207 -14.53 -17.00 -25.81
C SER A 207 -13.84 -17.81 -26.91
N ASP A 208 -14.09 -17.41 -28.16
CA ASP A 208 -13.42 -17.89 -29.37
C ASP A 208 -11.91 -17.53 -29.42
N MET A 209 -11.42 -16.66 -28.53
CA MET A 209 -10.00 -16.29 -28.47
C MET A 209 -9.16 -17.39 -27.80
N TYR A 210 -9.71 -18.08 -26.80
CA TYR A 210 -8.93 -18.99 -25.95
C TYR A 210 -8.27 -20.15 -26.72
N PRO A 211 -8.96 -20.86 -27.63
CA PRO A 211 -8.35 -21.95 -28.40
C PRO A 211 -7.15 -21.51 -29.25
N ILE A 212 -7.02 -20.22 -29.53
CA ILE A 212 -5.87 -19.65 -30.25
C ILE A 212 -4.80 -19.22 -29.25
N LEU A 213 -5.19 -18.44 -28.24
CA LEU A 213 -4.24 -17.88 -27.26
C LEU A 213 -3.55 -18.99 -26.46
N GLU A 214 -4.21 -20.09 -26.11
CA GLU A 214 -3.58 -21.20 -25.38
C GLU A 214 -2.44 -21.87 -26.14
N THR A 215 -2.36 -21.67 -27.46
CA THR A 215 -1.27 -22.21 -28.30
C THR A 215 -0.01 -21.35 -28.28
N PHE A 216 -0.08 -20.12 -27.76
CA PHE A 216 1.06 -19.20 -27.72
C PHE A 216 1.95 -19.54 -26.52
N ASP A 217 3.21 -19.83 -26.79
CA ASP A 217 4.17 -20.16 -25.74
C ASP A 217 4.38 -18.97 -24.79
N GLY A 218 4.35 -19.23 -23.48
CA GLY A 218 4.60 -18.23 -22.45
C GLY A 218 3.53 -17.16 -22.24
N ILE A 219 2.39 -17.18 -22.94
CA ILE A 219 1.32 -16.19 -22.70
C ILE A 219 0.67 -16.41 -21.32
N THR A 220 0.50 -15.33 -20.55
CA THR A 220 -0.15 -15.39 -19.25
C THR A 220 -1.65 -15.15 -19.35
N SER A 221 -2.42 -15.57 -18.34
CA SER A 221 -3.85 -15.31 -18.32
C SER A 221 -4.19 -13.82 -18.18
N GLU A 222 -3.30 -13.02 -17.58
CA GLU A 222 -3.41 -11.56 -17.56
C GLU A 222 -3.28 -10.98 -18.98
N THR A 223 -2.31 -11.42 -19.77
CA THR A 223 -2.15 -10.97 -21.16
C THR A 223 -3.36 -11.39 -22.01
N MET A 224 -3.84 -12.61 -21.82
CA MET A 224 -5.07 -13.08 -22.50
C MET A 224 -6.28 -12.20 -22.14
N LEU A 225 -6.44 -11.87 -20.87
CA LEU A 225 -7.54 -11.05 -20.36
C LEU A 225 -7.43 -9.59 -20.86
N LEU A 226 -6.22 -9.06 -20.95
CA LEU A 226 -5.95 -7.75 -21.54
C LEU A 226 -6.40 -7.71 -23.01
N LEU A 227 -6.02 -8.70 -23.82
CA LEU A 227 -6.42 -8.82 -25.22
C LEU A 227 -7.93 -8.92 -25.38
N TRP A 228 -8.58 -9.73 -24.53
CA TRP A 228 -10.03 -9.84 -24.52
C TRP A 228 -10.70 -8.50 -24.22
N THR A 229 -10.18 -7.74 -23.26
CA THR A 229 -10.69 -6.41 -22.91
C THR A 229 -10.55 -5.39 -24.05
N MET A 230 -9.44 -5.44 -24.80
CA MET A 230 -9.27 -4.59 -25.99
C MET A 230 -10.40 -4.83 -27.00
N ARG A 231 -10.78 -6.09 -27.26
CA ARG A 231 -11.89 -6.43 -28.14
C ARG A 231 -13.25 -6.08 -27.54
N GLU A 232 -13.47 -6.47 -26.28
CA GLU A 232 -14.77 -6.36 -25.61
C GLU A 232 -15.19 -4.90 -25.41
N LYS A 233 -14.24 -3.97 -25.24
CA LYS A 233 -14.52 -2.53 -25.19
C LYS A 233 -15.35 -2.03 -26.38
N HIS A 234 -15.13 -2.61 -27.57
CA HIS A 234 -15.81 -2.22 -28.81
C HIS A 234 -17.05 -3.08 -29.13
N ASN A 235 -17.34 -4.08 -28.30
CA ASN A 235 -18.51 -4.94 -28.45
C ASN A 235 -19.78 -4.22 -27.96
N LEU A 236 -20.66 -3.86 -28.89
CA LEU A 236 -21.91 -3.13 -28.58
C LEU A 236 -22.90 -3.96 -27.77
N ASP A 237 -22.82 -5.28 -27.87
CA ASP A 237 -23.68 -6.22 -27.15
C ASP A 237 -23.03 -6.72 -25.84
N SER A 238 -21.87 -6.18 -25.47
CA SER A 238 -21.21 -6.55 -24.23
C SER A 238 -22.09 -6.24 -23.02
N LYS A 239 -22.25 -7.21 -22.13
CA LYS A 239 -22.90 -6.97 -20.84
C LYS A 239 -22.14 -5.93 -20.00
N PHE A 240 -20.85 -5.72 -20.26
CA PHE A 240 -19.99 -4.76 -19.55
C PHE A 240 -19.89 -3.41 -20.27
N LYS A 241 -20.70 -3.18 -21.31
CA LYS A 241 -20.75 -1.90 -22.02
C LYS A 241 -20.89 -0.69 -21.08
N PRO A 242 -21.76 -0.69 -20.03
CA PRO A 242 -21.84 0.43 -19.10
C PRO A 242 -20.54 0.69 -18.33
N TYR A 243 -19.77 -0.37 -18.03
CA TYR A 243 -18.47 -0.23 -17.39
C TYR A 243 -17.46 0.41 -18.33
N PHE A 244 -17.30 -0.13 -19.55
CA PHE A 244 -16.35 0.43 -20.52
C PHE A 244 -16.69 1.86 -20.95
N ASP A 245 -17.98 2.20 -21.07
CA ASP A 245 -18.41 3.56 -21.41
C ASP A 245 -18.14 4.55 -20.27
N SER A 246 -18.15 4.08 -19.01
CA SER A 246 -17.83 4.89 -17.83
C SER A 246 -16.33 5.09 -17.61
N LEU A 247 -15.45 4.34 -18.28
CA LEU A 247 -14.00 4.54 -18.13
C LEU A 247 -13.53 5.81 -18.83
N GLN A 248 -12.34 6.28 -18.47
CA GLN A 248 -11.68 7.36 -19.19
C GLN A 248 -11.18 6.90 -20.57
N GLU A 249 -11.22 7.82 -21.53
CA GLU A 249 -10.67 7.58 -22.88
C GLU A 249 -9.15 7.54 -22.85
N ASN A 250 -8.51 8.37 -22.02
CA ASN A 250 -7.07 8.38 -21.81
C ASN A 250 -6.79 8.28 -20.31
N PHE A 251 -5.80 7.47 -19.93
CA PHE A 251 -5.33 7.46 -18.55
C PHE A 251 -4.22 8.49 -18.33
N CYS A 252 -4.19 9.03 -17.12
CA CYS A 252 -3.21 10.03 -16.71
C CYS A 252 -2.06 9.37 -15.93
N THR A 253 -1.47 8.28 -16.44
CA THR A 253 -0.38 7.57 -15.74
C THR A 253 1.01 8.05 -16.18
N GLY A 254 2.04 7.72 -15.39
CA GLY A 254 3.44 7.96 -15.77
C GLY A 254 3.84 7.33 -17.12
N LEU A 255 3.18 6.24 -17.52
CA LEU A 255 3.41 5.61 -18.82
C LEU A 255 3.01 6.53 -19.98
N SER A 256 2.03 7.41 -19.76
CA SER A 256 1.53 8.39 -20.72
C SER A 256 2.17 9.78 -20.60
N PHE A 257 3.19 9.96 -19.76
CA PHE A 257 3.91 11.24 -19.65
C PHE A 257 4.52 11.68 -20.98
N GLY A 258 4.31 12.96 -21.30
CA GLY A 258 4.92 13.64 -22.43
C GLY A 258 6.39 13.98 -22.19
N VAL A 259 7.06 14.49 -23.23
CA VAL A 259 8.50 14.79 -23.21
C VAL A 259 8.85 15.80 -22.10
N ASP A 260 8.03 16.83 -21.92
CA ASP A 260 8.29 17.87 -20.91
C ASP A 260 8.21 17.32 -19.49
N ALA A 261 7.25 16.43 -19.20
CA ALA A 261 7.15 15.76 -17.90
C ALA A 261 8.31 14.79 -17.65
N ILE A 262 8.77 14.10 -18.69
CA ILE A 262 9.96 13.24 -18.61
C ILE A 262 11.22 14.06 -18.34
N MET A 263 11.38 15.23 -18.99
CA MET A 263 12.50 16.14 -18.73
C MET A 263 12.48 16.69 -17.30
N GLU A 264 11.30 16.97 -16.75
CA GLU A 264 11.17 17.44 -15.37
C GLU A 264 11.65 16.40 -14.34
N LEU A 265 11.48 15.11 -14.64
CA LEU A 265 11.94 14.00 -13.80
C LEU A 265 13.46 13.78 -13.82
N ASP A 266 14.22 14.56 -14.59
CA ASP A 266 15.69 14.46 -14.63
C ASP A 266 16.31 14.55 -13.23
N GLY A 267 17.30 13.70 -12.98
CA GLY A 267 17.94 13.54 -11.66
C GLY A 267 17.15 12.72 -10.64
N THR A 268 15.92 12.27 -10.96
CA THR A 268 15.15 11.34 -10.11
C THR A 268 15.30 9.90 -10.57
N LEU A 269 15.22 8.94 -9.64
CA LEU A 269 15.18 7.50 -9.98
C LEU A 269 13.92 7.12 -10.79
N LEU A 270 12.84 7.89 -10.64
CA LEU A 270 11.57 7.64 -11.33
C LEU A 270 11.68 7.79 -12.85
N LEU A 271 12.60 8.64 -13.34
CA LEU A 271 12.85 8.79 -14.77
C LEU A 271 13.22 7.44 -15.41
N ASP A 272 14.21 6.76 -14.82
CA ASP A 272 14.68 5.46 -15.30
C ASP A 272 13.57 4.39 -15.16
N GLU A 273 12.84 4.39 -14.04
CA GLU A 273 11.72 3.47 -13.82
C GLU A 273 10.64 3.60 -14.90
N ILE A 274 10.23 4.84 -15.23
CA ILE A 274 9.21 5.08 -16.27
C ILE A 274 9.74 4.72 -17.66
N MET A 275 11.00 5.04 -17.96
CA MET A 275 11.58 4.73 -19.27
C MET A 275 11.67 3.23 -19.50
N GLN A 276 12.15 2.48 -18.50
CA GLN A 276 12.19 1.01 -18.56
C GLN A 276 10.79 0.40 -18.68
N ALA A 277 9.81 0.93 -17.94
CA ALA A 277 8.43 0.45 -18.04
C ALA A 277 7.82 0.69 -19.43
N LYS A 278 8.07 1.86 -20.03
CA LYS A 278 7.60 2.19 -21.39
C LYS A 278 8.27 1.33 -22.46
N GLU A 279 9.57 1.09 -22.34
CA GLU A 279 10.32 0.21 -23.25
C GLU A 279 9.80 -1.23 -23.17
N LEU A 280 9.69 -1.79 -21.96
CA LEU A 280 9.18 -3.15 -21.76
C LEU A 280 7.77 -3.32 -22.33
N LEU A 281 6.87 -2.35 -22.11
CA LEU A 281 5.52 -2.41 -22.70
C LEU A 281 5.54 -2.43 -24.22
N ARG A 282 6.45 -1.63 -24.82
CA ARG A 282 6.61 -1.57 -26.26
C ARG A 282 7.14 -2.88 -26.83
N GLU A 283 8.16 -3.46 -26.20
CA GLU A 283 8.70 -4.77 -26.57
C GLU A 283 7.61 -5.86 -26.53
N ARG A 284 6.84 -5.93 -25.44
CA ARG A 284 5.76 -6.92 -25.32
C ARG A 284 4.68 -6.75 -26.38
N TYR A 285 4.34 -5.52 -26.74
CA TYR A 285 3.41 -5.26 -27.83
C TYR A 285 3.97 -5.75 -29.17
N ASP A 286 5.21 -5.38 -29.50
CA ASP A 286 5.84 -5.72 -30.78
C ASP A 286 6.07 -7.23 -30.92
N GLU A 287 6.25 -7.97 -29.82
CA GLU A 287 6.26 -9.44 -29.79
C GLU A 287 4.88 -10.07 -30.04
N LEU A 288 3.81 -9.48 -29.49
CA LEU A 288 2.47 -10.07 -29.47
C LEU A 288 1.70 -9.87 -30.78
N ILE A 289 1.79 -8.68 -31.39
CA ILE A 289 0.99 -8.31 -32.57
C ILE A 289 1.20 -9.22 -33.78
N PRO A 290 2.43 -9.66 -34.13
CA PRO A 290 2.63 -10.59 -35.23
C PRO A 290 1.89 -11.91 -35.03
N LEU A 291 1.81 -12.42 -33.80
CA LEU A 291 1.12 -13.66 -33.46
C LEU A 291 -0.39 -13.53 -33.66
N LEU A 292 -0.98 -12.43 -33.18
CA LEU A 292 -2.41 -12.15 -33.35
C LEU A 292 -2.79 -11.93 -34.83
N SER A 293 -1.90 -11.30 -35.59
CA SER A 293 -2.11 -10.98 -37.01
C SER A 293 -2.26 -12.21 -37.91
N ASN A 294 -1.84 -13.39 -37.45
CA ASN A 294 -2.06 -14.67 -38.15
C ASN A 294 -3.50 -15.18 -38.05
N HIS A 295 -4.31 -14.59 -37.15
CA HIS A 295 -5.66 -15.02 -36.81
C HIS A 295 -6.68 -13.87 -36.94
N ARG A 296 -6.64 -13.14 -38.07
CA ARG A 296 -7.41 -11.89 -38.28
C ARG A 296 -8.93 -12.00 -38.11
N GLU A 297 -9.50 -13.18 -38.30
CA GLU A 297 -10.94 -13.41 -38.10
C GLU A 297 -11.33 -13.23 -36.63
N VAL A 298 -10.47 -13.65 -35.69
CA VAL A 298 -10.70 -13.54 -34.24
C VAL A 298 -10.04 -12.28 -33.67
N PHE A 299 -8.93 -11.84 -34.27
CA PHE A 299 -8.15 -10.68 -33.86
C PHE A 299 -8.04 -9.63 -34.98
N PRO A 300 -9.08 -8.82 -35.23
CA PRO A 300 -9.05 -7.75 -36.24
C PRO A 300 -7.98 -6.70 -35.89
N PRO A 301 -6.98 -6.42 -36.76
CA PRO A 301 -5.85 -5.56 -36.43
C PRO A 301 -6.21 -4.15 -35.93
N GLU A 302 -7.34 -3.60 -36.36
CA GLU A 302 -7.86 -2.31 -35.94
C GLU A 302 -8.20 -2.23 -34.44
N LEU A 303 -8.43 -3.38 -33.79
CA LEU A 303 -8.69 -3.44 -32.35
C LEU A 303 -7.41 -3.61 -31.53
N TYR A 304 -6.30 -4.02 -32.16
CA TYR A 304 -5.03 -4.33 -31.50
C TYR A 304 -3.91 -3.36 -31.90
N THR A 305 -4.22 -2.06 -31.88
CA THR A 305 -3.23 -1.00 -32.06
C THR A 305 -2.43 -0.74 -30.78
N TRP A 306 -1.30 -0.04 -30.91
CA TRP A 306 -0.50 0.38 -29.75
C TRP A 306 -1.31 1.21 -28.76
N GLU A 307 -2.16 2.11 -29.26
CA GLU A 307 -3.01 2.98 -28.44
C GLU A 307 -4.01 2.16 -27.62
N HIS A 308 -4.67 1.17 -28.23
CA HIS A 308 -5.59 0.29 -27.51
C HIS A 308 -4.86 -0.63 -26.52
N TYR A 309 -3.66 -1.09 -26.87
CA TYR A 309 -2.84 -1.93 -25.99
C TYR A 309 -2.39 -1.14 -24.76
N LEU A 310 -1.83 0.06 -24.95
CA LEU A 310 -1.43 0.94 -23.86
C LEU A 310 -2.62 1.30 -22.97
N TRP A 311 -3.76 1.67 -23.56
CA TRP A 311 -5.00 1.94 -22.81
C TRP A 311 -5.43 0.74 -21.95
N ALA A 312 -5.36 -0.48 -22.50
CA ALA A 312 -5.73 -1.68 -21.76
C ALA A 312 -4.71 -1.98 -20.64
N CYS A 313 -3.40 -1.82 -20.89
CA CYS A 313 -2.37 -1.92 -19.85
C CYS A 313 -2.65 -0.95 -18.70
N GLU A 314 -2.86 0.34 -19.00
CA GLU A 314 -3.14 1.38 -18.00
C GLU A 314 -4.43 1.11 -17.22
N LEU A 315 -5.48 0.59 -17.88
CA LEU A 315 -6.69 0.14 -17.20
C LEU A 315 -6.40 -0.95 -16.16
N TYR A 316 -5.65 -1.99 -16.53
CA TYR A 316 -5.34 -3.07 -15.59
C TYR A 316 -4.39 -2.60 -14.48
N TYR A 317 -3.41 -1.75 -14.78
CA TYR A 317 -2.52 -1.22 -13.76
C TYR A 317 -3.24 -0.34 -12.74
N SER A 318 -4.19 0.49 -13.19
CA SER A 318 -4.86 1.47 -12.32
C SER A 318 -6.17 0.98 -11.68
N ASN A 319 -6.85 -0.01 -12.26
CA ASN A 319 -8.18 -0.45 -11.79
C ASN A 319 -8.29 -1.94 -11.46
N SER A 320 -7.28 -2.77 -11.73
CA SER A 320 -7.38 -4.19 -11.39
C SER A 320 -7.16 -4.45 -9.91
N MET A 321 -7.74 -5.55 -9.42
CA MET A 321 -7.58 -6.03 -8.06
C MET A 321 -7.22 -7.52 -8.08
N GLN A 322 -6.34 -7.92 -7.16
CA GLN A 322 -6.02 -9.33 -6.94
C GLN A 322 -7.07 -9.98 -6.05
N ILE A 323 -7.87 -10.89 -6.60
CA ILE A 323 -8.99 -11.52 -5.91
C ILE A 323 -8.71 -13.01 -5.70
N LYS A 324 -8.81 -13.46 -4.44
CA LYS A 324 -8.73 -14.87 -4.08
C LYS A 324 -10.10 -15.53 -4.20
N PHE A 325 -10.20 -16.52 -5.07
CA PHE A 325 -11.42 -17.29 -5.31
C PHE A 325 -11.52 -18.54 -4.41
N PRO A 326 -12.70 -19.19 -4.34
CA PRO A 326 -12.90 -20.40 -3.51
C PRO A 326 -12.01 -21.58 -3.90
N ASP A 327 -11.52 -21.63 -5.15
CA ASP A 327 -10.53 -22.60 -5.63
C ASP A 327 -9.11 -22.37 -5.06
N GLY A 328 -8.93 -21.30 -4.28
CA GLY A 328 -7.67 -20.92 -3.67
C GLY A 328 -6.77 -20.09 -4.59
N LYS A 329 -7.11 -19.94 -5.87
CA LYS A 329 -6.31 -19.17 -6.83
C LYS A 329 -6.49 -17.67 -6.62
N LEU A 330 -5.40 -16.94 -6.78
CA LEU A 330 -5.39 -15.48 -6.84
C LEU A 330 -5.49 -15.09 -8.32
N LYS A 331 -6.46 -14.26 -8.68
CA LYS A 331 -6.70 -13.84 -10.07
C LYS A 331 -6.73 -12.32 -10.16
N THR A 332 -6.11 -11.78 -11.21
CA THR A 332 -6.23 -10.37 -11.60
C THR A 332 -7.62 -10.12 -12.16
N CYS A 333 -8.35 -9.15 -11.60
CA CYS A 333 -9.75 -8.90 -11.97
C CYS A 333 -10.04 -7.40 -12.10
N LEU A 334 -10.93 -7.01 -13.02
CA LEU A 334 -11.58 -5.70 -12.96
C LEU A 334 -12.90 -5.85 -12.21
N ILE A 335 -13.15 -4.92 -11.30
CA ILE A 335 -14.32 -4.93 -10.43
C ILE A 335 -15.18 -3.70 -10.74
N PRO A 336 -16.16 -3.81 -11.66
CA PRO A 336 -17.08 -2.72 -11.97
C PRO A 336 -17.69 -2.09 -10.71
N VAL A 337 -17.93 -0.78 -10.75
CA VAL A 337 -18.31 0.08 -9.59
C VAL A 337 -17.19 0.24 -8.56
N ALA A 338 -16.57 -0.84 -8.09
CA ALA A 338 -15.50 -0.77 -7.07
C ALA A 338 -14.24 -0.07 -7.58
N GLY A 339 -13.98 -0.10 -8.89
CA GLY A 339 -12.86 0.60 -9.52
C GLY A 339 -12.87 2.14 -9.38
N PHE A 340 -13.95 2.73 -8.84
CA PHE A 340 -14.05 4.16 -8.54
C PHE A 340 -13.76 4.50 -7.06
N LEU A 341 -13.42 3.52 -6.22
CA LEU A 341 -12.94 3.80 -4.87
C LEU A 341 -11.51 4.33 -4.94
N ASN A 342 -11.28 5.60 -4.63
CA ASN A 342 -9.95 6.19 -4.67
C ASN A 342 -9.05 5.74 -3.50
N HIS A 343 -7.75 5.98 -3.66
CA HIS A 343 -6.76 5.75 -2.62
C HIS A 343 -6.64 6.89 -1.60
N SER A 344 -6.30 6.53 -0.36
CA SER A 344 -5.83 7.45 0.68
C SER A 344 -4.88 6.74 1.65
N ILE A 345 -3.97 7.50 2.24
CA ILE A 345 -3.17 7.07 3.40
C ILE A 345 -4.03 6.95 4.69
N TYR A 346 -5.27 7.47 4.66
CA TYR A 346 -6.32 7.27 5.67
C TYR A 346 -7.49 6.45 5.07
N PRO A 347 -7.30 5.18 4.67
CA PRO A 347 -8.33 4.43 3.95
C PRO A 347 -9.54 4.11 4.84
N HIS A 348 -10.73 4.00 4.23
CA HIS A 348 -11.92 3.46 4.87
C HIS A 348 -11.96 1.94 4.78
N ILE A 349 -11.48 1.38 3.68
CA ILE A 349 -11.49 -0.05 3.40
C ILE A 349 -10.04 -0.54 3.25
N VAL A 350 -9.62 -1.47 4.12
CA VAL A 350 -8.29 -2.12 4.05
C VAL A 350 -8.37 -3.64 3.88
N LYS A 351 -9.55 -4.23 4.08
CA LYS A 351 -9.78 -5.68 3.97
C LYS A 351 -10.74 -5.97 2.83
N TYR A 352 -10.20 -6.48 1.73
CA TYR A 352 -10.92 -6.92 0.55
C TYR A 352 -10.06 -7.96 -0.19
N GLY A 353 -10.47 -8.39 -1.38
CA GLY A 353 -9.66 -9.27 -2.22
C GLY A 353 -9.88 -10.76 -1.99
N LYS A 354 -10.98 -11.16 -1.34
CA LYS A 354 -11.37 -12.57 -1.23
C LYS A 354 -12.88 -12.71 -1.44
N VAL A 355 -13.27 -13.66 -2.28
CA VAL A 355 -14.67 -14.03 -2.46
C VAL A 355 -15.19 -14.75 -1.23
N ASP A 356 -16.32 -14.27 -0.73
CA ASP A 356 -17.11 -14.90 0.31
C ASP A 356 -17.87 -16.10 -0.29
N ILE A 357 -17.62 -17.29 0.26
CA ILE A 357 -18.14 -18.56 -0.28
C ILE A 357 -19.66 -18.64 -0.11
N GLU A 358 -20.18 -18.20 1.04
CA GLU A 358 -21.60 -18.33 1.38
C GLU A 358 -22.48 -17.46 0.48
N THR A 359 -22.03 -16.24 0.20
CA THR A 359 -22.75 -15.26 -0.61
C THR A 359 -22.30 -15.24 -2.07
N SER A 360 -21.23 -15.96 -2.43
CA SER A 360 -20.62 -15.94 -3.77
C SER A 360 -20.36 -14.51 -4.28
N SER A 361 -19.83 -13.66 -3.40
CA SER A 361 -19.63 -12.24 -3.64
C SER A 361 -18.32 -11.73 -3.07
N LEU A 362 -17.79 -10.64 -3.63
CA LEU A 362 -16.69 -9.86 -3.09
C LEU A 362 -17.23 -8.70 -2.26
N LYS A 363 -16.83 -8.61 -0.98
CA LYS A 363 -17.32 -7.58 -0.05
C LYS A 363 -16.23 -6.54 0.25
N PHE A 364 -16.67 -5.30 0.42
CA PHE A 364 -15.84 -4.15 0.81
C PHE A 364 -16.33 -3.58 2.16
N PRO A 365 -15.99 -4.25 3.29
CA PRO A 365 -16.34 -3.76 4.62
C PRO A 365 -15.52 -2.52 5.02
N VAL A 366 -16.17 -1.53 5.62
CA VAL A 366 -15.47 -0.35 6.14
C VAL A 366 -14.81 -0.67 7.49
N SER A 367 -13.54 -0.34 7.59
CA SER A 367 -12.67 -0.49 8.76
C SER A 367 -12.62 0.76 9.63
N ARG A 368 -13.24 1.86 9.19
CA ARG A 368 -13.54 3.07 9.98
C ARG A 368 -14.88 3.66 9.52
N PRO A 369 -15.55 4.49 10.34
CA PRO A 369 -16.77 5.17 9.92
C PRO A 369 -16.56 6.03 8.67
N CYS A 370 -17.58 6.11 7.82
CA CYS A 370 -17.63 6.99 6.65
C CYS A 370 -18.98 7.72 6.69
N ASN A 371 -18.98 9.04 6.81
CA ASN A 371 -20.23 9.79 6.94
C ASN A 371 -20.91 9.95 5.58
N LYS A 372 -22.23 10.12 5.58
CA LYS A 372 -22.97 10.45 4.37
C LYS A 372 -22.37 11.67 3.67
N GLY A 373 -22.12 11.55 2.37
CA GLY A 373 -21.51 12.58 1.53
C GLY A 373 -19.98 12.63 1.59
N GLU A 374 -19.35 11.86 2.47
CA GLU A 374 -17.89 11.72 2.54
C GLU A 374 -17.38 10.78 1.45
N GLN A 375 -16.18 11.04 0.92
CA GLN A 375 -15.50 10.12 0.01
C GLN A 375 -15.08 8.86 0.75
N CYS A 376 -15.53 7.70 0.25
CA CYS A 376 -15.12 6.41 0.75
C CYS A 376 -13.83 5.97 0.04
N PHE A 377 -12.77 5.79 0.82
CA PHE A 377 -11.44 5.46 0.30
C PHE A 377 -11.09 3.98 0.48
N LEU A 378 -10.41 3.41 -0.52
CA LEU A 378 -9.83 2.08 -0.48
C LEU A 378 -8.31 2.16 -0.35
N SER A 379 -7.67 1.27 0.41
CA SER A 379 -6.22 1.12 0.33
C SER A 379 -5.86 0.31 -0.91
N TYR A 380 -5.20 0.92 -1.91
CA TYR A 380 -4.69 0.17 -3.08
C TYR A 380 -3.56 -0.79 -2.69
N GLY A 381 -2.84 -0.44 -1.63
CA GLY A 381 -1.74 -1.24 -1.11
C GLY A 381 -0.80 -0.36 -0.30
N ASN A 382 0.39 -0.89 -0.12
CA ASN A 382 1.55 -0.26 0.49
C ASN A 382 2.53 0.21 -0.61
N TYR A 383 2.03 1.06 -1.50
CA TYR A 383 2.77 1.53 -2.67
C TYR A 383 3.45 2.88 -2.41
N SER A 384 4.67 3.03 -2.95
CA SER A 384 5.37 4.31 -3.00
C SER A 384 4.67 5.30 -3.93
N SER A 385 4.96 6.58 -3.76
CA SER A 385 4.52 7.64 -4.66
C SER A 385 5.04 7.44 -6.08
N SER A 386 6.22 6.85 -6.27
CA SER A 386 6.74 6.49 -7.60
C SER A 386 5.84 5.46 -8.28
N HIS A 387 5.47 4.39 -7.57
CA HIS A 387 4.57 3.37 -8.08
C HIS A 387 3.15 3.91 -8.38
N LEU A 388 2.60 4.72 -7.46
CA LEU A 388 1.28 5.33 -7.64
C LEU A 388 1.26 6.30 -8.83
N LEU A 389 2.29 7.11 -9.00
CA LEU A 389 2.40 8.00 -10.16
C LEU A 389 2.53 7.20 -11.46
N THR A 390 3.44 6.21 -11.51
CA THR A 390 3.70 5.42 -12.72
C THR A 390 2.48 4.65 -13.19
N PHE A 391 1.78 3.97 -12.28
CA PHE A 391 0.74 2.98 -12.65
C PHE A 391 -0.69 3.43 -12.37
N TYR A 392 -0.89 4.43 -11.51
CA TYR A 392 -2.23 4.94 -11.15
C TYR A 392 -2.43 6.41 -11.51
N GLY A 393 -1.35 7.17 -11.78
CA GLY A 393 -1.47 8.53 -12.27
C GLY A 393 -1.75 9.60 -11.23
N PHE A 394 -1.35 9.39 -9.98
CA PHE A 394 -1.54 10.38 -8.93
C PHE A 394 -0.47 10.28 -7.83
N LEU A 395 -0.33 11.36 -7.06
CA LEU A 395 0.44 11.37 -5.82
C LEU A 395 -0.52 11.42 -4.62
N PRO A 396 -0.33 10.61 -3.57
CA PRO A 396 -1.21 10.62 -2.41
C PRO A 396 -1.10 11.94 -1.66
N LYS A 397 -2.21 12.47 -1.13
CA LYS A 397 -2.19 13.65 -0.28
C LYS A 397 -1.52 13.34 1.07
N GLY A 398 -0.58 14.19 1.49
CA GLY A 398 0.18 14.04 2.74
C GLY A 398 1.48 13.25 2.56
N ASP A 399 2.15 12.98 3.69
CA ASP A 399 3.41 12.24 3.70
C ASP A 399 3.14 10.74 3.62
N ASN A 400 3.45 10.14 2.46
CA ASN A 400 3.28 8.70 2.25
C ASN A 400 4.35 7.91 3.03
N PRO A 401 3.98 7.05 3.99
CA PRO A 401 4.95 6.29 4.78
C PRO A 401 5.76 5.27 3.97
N TYR A 402 5.35 5.02 2.72
CA TYR A 402 5.98 4.09 1.78
C TYR A 402 6.92 4.77 0.78
N ASP A 403 7.10 6.10 0.87
CA ASP A 403 8.12 6.79 0.08
C ASP A 403 9.50 6.51 0.64
N VAL A 404 10.26 5.72 -0.13
CA VAL A 404 11.62 5.32 0.22
C VAL A 404 12.58 5.62 -0.93
N ILE A 405 13.83 5.93 -0.58
CA ILE A 405 14.96 5.99 -1.51
C ILE A 405 15.73 4.67 -1.32
N PRO A 406 15.73 3.76 -2.30
CA PRO A 406 16.55 2.56 -2.23
C PRO A 406 18.04 2.92 -2.31
N LEU A 407 18.86 2.18 -1.58
CA LEU A 407 20.31 2.26 -1.61
C LEU A 407 20.87 0.87 -1.91
N ASP A 408 21.58 0.77 -3.03
CA ASP A 408 22.31 -0.42 -3.42
C ASP A 408 23.76 -0.28 -3.00
N PHE A 409 24.24 -1.27 -2.24
CA PHE A 409 25.63 -1.38 -1.84
C PHE A 409 26.20 -2.68 -2.40
N ASP A 410 27.47 -2.66 -2.82
CA ASP A 410 28.19 -3.89 -3.11
C ASP A 410 28.24 -4.72 -1.81
N VAL A 411 27.80 -5.99 -1.90
CA VAL A 411 27.78 -6.89 -0.75
C VAL A 411 29.19 -6.98 -0.18
N ILE A 412 29.32 -6.64 1.11
CA ILE A 412 30.55 -6.92 1.84
C ILE A 412 30.61 -8.45 1.98
N ASP A 413 31.38 -9.10 1.11
CA ASP A 413 31.69 -10.53 1.19
C ASP A 413 32.23 -10.82 2.60
N ASP A 414 31.44 -11.51 3.40
CA ASP A 414 31.86 -11.98 4.72
C ASP A 414 31.42 -13.44 4.82
N GLU A 415 32.38 -14.35 4.59
CA GLU A 415 32.19 -15.80 4.66
C GLU A 415 31.86 -16.29 6.08
N ASP A 416 31.95 -15.44 7.11
CA ASP A 416 32.00 -15.91 8.50
C ASP A 416 30.79 -15.60 9.39
N ILE A 417 29.76 -14.87 8.94
CA ILE A 417 28.51 -14.75 9.71
C ILE A 417 27.29 -14.58 8.78
N GLU A 418 26.69 -15.69 8.36
CA GLU A 418 25.27 -15.74 7.99
C GLU A 418 24.44 -15.32 9.22
N THR A 419 24.25 -14.01 9.41
CA THR A 419 23.16 -13.55 10.26
C THR A 419 21.89 -13.69 9.44
N GLU A 420 20.94 -14.50 9.90
CA GLU A 420 19.56 -14.67 9.38
C GLU A 420 18.73 -13.34 9.27
N PHE A 421 19.39 -12.18 9.37
CA PHE A 421 18.82 -10.83 9.49
C PHE A 421 19.46 -9.79 8.55
N SER A 422 20.35 -10.18 7.63
CA SER A 422 21.00 -9.22 6.74
C SER A 422 20.04 -8.76 5.63
N TRP A 423 19.92 -7.44 5.48
CA TRP A 423 19.22 -6.83 4.35
C TRP A 423 20.20 -6.71 3.18
N THR A 424 19.81 -7.16 2.00
CA THR A 424 20.62 -7.02 0.78
C THR A 424 20.45 -5.65 0.10
N THR A 425 19.32 -5.00 0.37
CA THR A 425 18.98 -3.68 -0.16
C THR A 425 18.58 -2.81 1.02
N HIS A 426 19.19 -1.64 1.14
CA HIS A 426 18.88 -0.68 2.18
C HIS A 426 17.94 0.40 1.65
N MET A 427 17.28 1.10 2.56
CA MET A 427 16.27 2.09 2.23
C MET A 427 16.41 3.28 3.17
N LEU A 428 16.17 4.48 2.66
CA LEU A 428 15.96 5.69 3.46
C LEU A 428 14.56 6.23 3.21
N ARG A 429 14.05 7.02 4.16
CA ARG A 429 12.77 7.72 4.04
C ARG A 429 12.87 9.06 4.75
N GLY A 430 11.85 9.90 4.59
CA GLY A 430 11.76 11.17 5.30
C GLY A 430 11.93 11.00 6.81
N THR A 431 12.92 11.66 7.41
CA THR A 431 13.28 11.44 8.83
C THR A 431 12.23 11.95 9.80
N TRP A 432 11.32 12.82 9.33
CA TRP A 432 10.11 13.23 10.04
C TRP A 432 9.15 12.08 10.36
N LEU A 433 9.34 10.90 9.74
CA LEU A 433 8.60 9.67 10.05
C LEU A 433 9.27 8.84 11.14
N SER A 434 10.43 9.23 11.67
CA SER A 434 11.03 8.62 12.85
C SER A 434 10.75 9.46 14.10
N SER A 435 10.67 8.80 15.24
CA SER A 435 10.54 9.44 16.55
C SER A 435 11.86 9.42 17.33
N ASN A 436 12.84 8.64 16.86
CA ASN A 436 14.09 8.41 17.57
C ASN A 436 15.25 9.16 16.90
N HIS A 437 15.46 10.39 17.35
CA HIS A 437 16.56 11.26 16.91
C HIS A 437 17.73 11.27 17.91
N ASN A 438 17.75 10.33 18.85
CA ASN A 438 18.84 10.22 19.81
C ASN A 438 20.14 9.81 19.12
N ILE A 439 21.26 9.95 19.85
CA ILE A 439 22.56 9.45 19.40
C ILE A 439 22.46 7.96 19.01
N PHE A 440 23.18 7.59 17.97
CA PHE A 440 23.15 6.28 17.29
C PHE A 440 21.90 5.96 16.46
N HIS A 441 20.91 6.84 16.39
CA HIS A 441 19.71 6.67 15.56
C HIS A 441 19.51 7.83 14.59
N TYR A 442 19.56 9.07 15.08
CA TYR A 442 19.51 10.28 14.24
C TYR A 442 18.26 10.41 13.35
N GLY A 443 17.18 9.68 13.62
CA GLY A 443 16.02 9.59 12.73
C GLY A 443 16.25 8.75 11.46
N LEU A 444 17.41 8.07 11.37
CA LEU A 444 17.82 7.20 10.27
C LEU A 444 17.58 5.72 10.60
N PRO A 445 17.40 4.85 9.59
CA PRO A 445 17.07 3.45 9.82
C PRO A 445 18.25 2.67 10.41
N THR A 446 18.01 2.03 11.56
CA THR A 446 19.05 1.22 12.23
C THR A 446 19.66 0.13 11.35
N PRO A 447 18.91 -0.62 10.51
CA PRO A 447 19.53 -1.61 9.64
C PRO A 447 20.61 -1.01 8.73
N LEU A 448 20.38 0.18 8.17
CA LEU A 448 21.38 0.91 7.37
C LEU A 448 22.55 1.39 8.22
N LEU A 449 22.29 2.00 9.38
CA LEU A 449 23.36 2.48 10.24
C LEU A 449 24.27 1.32 10.69
N ASN A 450 23.71 0.17 11.06
CA ASN A 450 24.49 -1.01 11.44
C ASN A 450 25.32 -1.54 10.28
N TYR A 451 24.76 -1.57 9.07
CA TYR A 451 25.51 -1.93 7.85
C TYR A 451 26.70 -1.00 7.62
N LEU A 452 26.48 0.32 7.67
CA LEU A 452 27.54 1.31 7.46
C LEU A 452 28.59 1.28 8.58
N ARG A 453 28.18 1.11 9.84
CA ARG A 453 29.11 0.91 10.97
C ARG A 453 30.02 -0.30 10.73
N LYS A 454 29.45 -1.40 10.24
CA LYS A 454 30.21 -2.60 9.89
C LYS A 454 31.18 -2.33 8.74
N ALA A 455 30.74 -1.60 7.71
CA ALA A 455 31.60 -1.16 6.60
C ALA A 455 32.78 -0.29 7.07
N HIS A 456 32.60 0.46 8.16
CA HIS A 456 33.64 1.21 8.86
C HIS A 456 34.44 0.37 9.90
N GLY A 457 34.29 -0.95 9.91
CA GLY A 457 35.07 -1.88 10.74
C GLY A 457 34.51 -2.17 12.13
N LEU A 458 33.31 -1.66 12.47
CA LEU A 458 32.67 -1.93 13.76
C LEU A 458 31.81 -3.20 13.70
N VAL A 459 32.38 -4.33 14.10
CA VAL A 459 31.74 -5.67 14.05
C VAL A 459 30.70 -5.87 15.18
N HIS A 460 30.88 -5.21 16.33
CA HIS A 460 29.95 -5.30 17.46
C HIS A 460 29.19 -3.98 17.64
N HIS A 461 27.87 -4.07 17.73
CA HIS A 461 26.98 -2.92 17.86
C HIS A 461 26.39 -2.79 19.27
N SER A 462 27.10 -3.25 20.30
CA SER A 462 26.65 -2.97 21.67
C SER A 462 26.74 -1.47 21.93
N GLU A 463 25.84 -0.93 22.73
CA GLU A 463 25.84 0.50 23.06
C GLU A 463 27.21 0.95 23.61
N THR A 464 27.84 0.10 24.44
CA THR A 464 29.20 0.33 24.96
C THR A 464 30.25 0.44 23.86
N ASP A 465 30.14 -0.37 22.80
CA ASP A 465 31.09 -0.34 21.68
C ASP A 465 30.87 0.90 20.81
N LEU A 466 29.63 1.32 20.61
CA LEU A 466 29.29 2.56 19.91
C LEU A 466 29.88 3.79 20.63
N TRP A 467 29.70 3.88 21.95
CA TRP A 467 30.28 4.95 22.76
C TRP A 467 31.81 4.99 22.74
N LYS A 468 32.49 3.85 22.55
CA LYS A 468 33.97 3.80 22.43
C LYS A 468 34.47 4.22 21.05
N ASN A 469 33.61 4.17 20.04
CA ASN A 469 33.98 4.35 18.64
C ASN A 469 33.19 5.51 18.00
N LEU A 470 33.02 6.63 18.72
CA LEU A 470 32.27 7.79 18.22
C LEU A 470 32.84 8.39 16.91
N GLU A 471 34.13 8.21 16.64
CA GLU A 471 34.73 8.60 15.35
C GLU A 471 34.13 7.82 14.17
N VAL A 472 33.74 6.55 14.37
CA VAL A 472 33.04 5.74 13.36
C VAL A 472 31.67 6.35 13.06
N GLU A 473 30.95 6.85 14.06
CA GLU A 473 29.66 7.49 13.85
C GLU A 473 29.78 8.75 12.99
N ILE A 474 30.82 9.56 13.21
CA ILE A 474 31.09 10.74 12.37
C ILE A 474 31.32 10.29 10.92
N GLY A 475 32.20 9.31 10.69
CA GLY A 475 32.48 8.81 9.34
C GLY A 475 31.26 8.21 8.62
N VAL A 476 30.38 7.51 9.34
CA VAL A 476 29.11 7.01 8.79
C VAL A 476 28.21 8.16 8.36
N LEU A 477 28.05 9.19 9.19
CA LEU A 477 27.19 10.33 8.92
C LEU A 477 27.74 11.23 7.80
N GLU A 478 29.05 11.43 7.74
CA GLU A 478 29.73 12.18 6.67
C GLU A 478 29.60 11.47 5.32
N ASN A 479 29.73 10.14 5.27
CA ASN A 479 29.51 9.36 4.05
C ASN A 479 28.07 9.50 3.53
N LEU A 480 27.10 9.40 4.43
CA LEU A 480 25.69 9.62 4.08
C LEU A 480 25.47 11.06 3.60
N GLN A 481 26.01 12.05 4.30
CA GLN A 481 25.89 13.45 3.92
C GLN A 481 26.44 13.70 2.51
N SER A 482 27.65 13.22 2.20
CA SER A 482 28.23 13.36 0.85
C SER A 482 27.37 12.71 -0.23
N THR A 483 26.87 11.49 0.02
CA THR A 483 26.01 10.77 -0.94
C THR A 483 24.73 11.55 -1.25
N PHE A 484 24.09 12.10 -0.20
CA PHE A 484 22.83 12.81 -0.35
C PHE A 484 23.01 14.26 -0.80
N ASP A 485 24.17 14.88 -0.60
CA ASP A 485 24.51 16.18 -1.19
C ASP A 485 24.64 16.05 -2.71
N ASP A 486 25.30 15.00 -3.21
CA ASP A 486 25.38 14.70 -4.65
C ASP A 486 23.98 14.43 -5.22
N MET A 487 23.16 13.64 -4.51
CA MET A 487 21.77 13.40 -4.91
C MET A 487 20.95 14.70 -4.95
N MET A 488 21.09 15.59 -3.96
CA MET A 488 20.39 16.87 -3.93
C MET A 488 20.79 17.78 -5.09
N GLN A 489 22.08 17.78 -5.47
CA GLN A 489 22.58 18.51 -6.63
C GLN A 489 22.00 17.96 -7.93
N ASN A 490 21.94 16.64 -8.09
CA ASN A 490 21.35 15.99 -9.27
C ASN A 490 19.85 16.28 -9.40
N LEU A 491 19.12 16.37 -8.28
CA LEU A 491 17.71 16.77 -8.29
C LEU A 491 17.49 18.22 -8.77
N GLY A 492 18.55 19.02 -8.91
CA GLY A 492 18.48 20.41 -9.40
C GLY A 492 17.71 21.33 -8.47
N ASP A 493 17.60 22.62 -8.80
CA ASP A 493 16.79 23.54 -7.99
C ASP A 493 15.29 23.33 -8.24
N ALA A 494 14.46 23.80 -7.30
CA ALA A 494 13.02 23.89 -7.53
C ALA A 494 12.76 25.03 -8.52
N ASP A 495 12.98 24.78 -9.81
CA ASP A 495 12.91 25.82 -10.83
C ASP A 495 11.50 26.43 -10.94
N SER A 496 11.49 27.72 -11.26
CA SER A 496 10.35 28.63 -11.27
C SER A 496 9.44 28.46 -12.49
N ILE A 497 9.18 27.23 -12.94
CA ILE A 497 8.18 26.99 -13.98
C ILE A 497 6.84 27.49 -13.44
N ASP A 498 6.08 28.18 -14.29
CA ASP A 498 4.74 28.66 -13.98
C ASP A 498 3.82 27.45 -13.74
N ARG A 499 3.80 26.98 -12.48
CA ARG A 499 3.02 25.83 -12.03
C ARG A 499 1.55 25.96 -12.36
N GLU A 500 1.02 27.17 -12.55
CA GLU A 500 -0.40 27.34 -12.86
C GLU A 500 -0.71 26.91 -14.30
N ASN A 501 0.19 27.21 -15.24
CA ASN A 501 -0.01 27.00 -16.67
C ASN A 501 0.54 25.67 -17.23
N ALA A 502 1.29 24.90 -16.43
CA ALA A 502 1.82 23.60 -16.86
C ALA A 502 0.72 22.54 -17.08
N ASP A 503 1.00 21.58 -17.96
CA ASP A 503 0.14 20.41 -18.19
C ASP A 503 0.13 19.49 -16.94
N TRP A 504 -0.87 18.60 -16.88
CA TRP A 504 -1.15 17.77 -15.71
C TRP A 504 0.02 16.84 -15.35
N ASP A 505 0.71 16.30 -16.36
CA ASP A 505 1.83 15.38 -16.21
C ASP A 505 3.09 16.10 -15.74
N VAL A 506 3.37 17.29 -16.29
CA VAL A 506 4.46 18.16 -15.83
C VAL A 506 4.23 18.54 -14.36
N LYS A 507 3.01 18.92 -13.98
CA LYS A 507 2.65 19.23 -12.58
C LYS A 507 2.93 18.06 -11.64
N LEU A 508 2.57 16.84 -12.04
CA LEU A 508 2.83 15.63 -11.24
C LEU A 508 4.32 15.32 -11.13
N ALA A 509 5.08 15.48 -12.22
CA ALA A 509 6.52 15.29 -12.22
C ALA A 509 7.22 16.30 -11.27
N MET A 510 6.85 17.58 -11.36
CA MET A 510 7.36 18.63 -10.47
C MET A 510 7.05 18.31 -9.00
N GLU A 511 5.80 17.94 -8.70
CA GLU A 511 5.38 17.62 -7.33
C GLU A 511 6.13 16.38 -6.79
N PHE A 512 6.32 15.35 -7.61
CA PHE A 512 7.10 14.18 -7.23
C PHE A 512 8.56 14.56 -6.92
N LYS A 513 9.19 15.35 -7.79
CA LYS A 513 10.57 15.82 -7.59
C LYS A 513 10.71 16.64 -6.30
N GLU A 514 9.74 17.52 -6.01
CA GLU A 514 9.71 18.28 -4.76
C GLU A 514 9.60 17.37 -3.53
N ARG A 515 8.79 16.31 -3.58
CA ARG A 515 8.71 15.31 -2.49
C ARG A 515 10.04 14.58 -2.29
N GLN A 516 10.73 14.21 -3.37
CA GLN A 516 12.06 13.60 -3.28
C GLN A 516 13.07 14.56 -2.64
N ARG A 517 13.11 15.83 -3.07
CA ARG A 517 13.95 16.87 -2.48
C ARG A 517 13.68 17.03 -0.98
N LYS A 518 12.41 17.02 -0.56
CA LYS A 518 12.03 17.08 0.86
C LYS A 518 12.62 15.91 1.65
N ILE A 519 12.55 14.69 1.13
CA ILE A 519 13.15 13.49 1.76
C ILE A 519 14.66 13.67 1.90
N VAL A 520 15.36 13.97 0.80
CA VAL A 520 16.82 14.15 0.77
C VAL A 520 17.26 15.25 1.74
N SER A 521 16.57 16.40 1.74
CA SER A 521 16.85 17.50 2.67
C SER A 521 16.75 17.05 4.13
N SER A 522 15.71 16.29 4.49
CA SER A 522 15.54 15.81 5.86
C SER A 522 16.64 14.86 6.31
N ILE A 523 17.19 14.07 5.39
CA ILE A 523 18.31 13.16 5.65
C ILE A 523 19.58 13.99 5.89
N LEU A 524 19.86 14.97 5.04
CA LEU A 524 21.01 15.88 5.20
C LEU A 524 20.98 16.66 6.53
N ASP A 525 19.80 17.16 6.90
CA ASP A 525 19.58 17.85 8.18
C ASP A 525 19.83 16.90 9.35
N SER A 526 19.38 15.65 9.25
CA SER A 526 19.54 14.62 10.27
C SER A 526 21.00 14.19 10.42
N CYS A 527 21.74 14.02 9.32
CA CYS A 527 23.18 13.78 9.34
C CYS A 527 23.93 14.93 10.00
N SER A 528 23.63 16.18 9.61
CA SER A 528 24.25 17.37 10.17
C SER A 528 23.97 17.53 11.68
N ALA A 529 22.75 17.25 12.12
CA ALA A 529 22.38 17.24 13.52
C ALA A 529 23.08 16.11 14.29
N GLY A 530 23.14 14.91 13.70
CA GLY A 530 23.83 13.75 14.26
C GLY A 530 25.31 14.00 14.49
N ILE A 531 26.02 14.60 13.52
CA ILE A 531 27.45 14.94 13.65
C ILE A 531 27.67 15.87 14.85
N LYS A 532 26.82 16.89 15.02
CA LYS A 532 26.89 17.81 16.17
C LYS A 532 26.67 17.07 17.49
N LEU A 533 25.67 16.19 17.57
CA LEU A 533 25.38 15.38 18.77
C LEU A 533 26.58 14.50 19.16
N VAL A 534 27.24 13.89 18.17
CA VAL A 534 28.42 13.05 18.41
C VAL A 534 29.62 13.91 18.86
N GLN A 535 29.87 15.05 18.22
CA GLN A 535 30.94 15.98 18.60
C GLN A 535 30.76 16.54 20.03
N GLU A 536 29.52 16.89 20.40
CA GLU A 536 29.19 17.31 21.76
C GLU A 536 29.45 16.19 22.77
N SER A 537 29.12 14.95 22.41
CA SER A 537 29.34 13.76 23.25
C SER A 537 30.82 13.40 23.42
N ILE A 538 31.66 13.63 22.41
CA ILE A 538 33.12 13.51 22.52
C ILE A 538 33.68 14.58 23.47
N THR A 539 33.14 15.79 23.40
CA THR A 539 33.60 16.93 24.23
C THR A 539 33.12 16.81 25.67
N ASN A 540 31.89 16.30 25.87
CA ASN A 540 31.24 16.13 27.17
C ASN A 540 30.70 14.69 27.30
N PRO A 541 31.56 13.70 27.59
CA PRO A 541 31.13 12.32 27.71
C PRO A 541 30.10 12.17 28.84
N PRO A 542 29.01 11.41 28.64
CA PRO A 542 28.04 11.15 29.70
C PRO A 542 28.73 10.44 30.87
N VAL A 543 28.39 10.88 32.09
CA VAL A 543 28.98 10.42 33.36
C VAL A 543 28.56 8.99 33.70
#